data_AF-A0A432YFV4-F1
#
_entry.id   AF-A0A432YFV4-F1
#
_cell.length_a   1.000
_cell.length_b   1.000
_cell.length_c   1.000
_cell.angle_alpha   90.00
_cell.angle_beta   90.00
_cell.angle_gamma   90.00
#
_symmetry.space_group_name_H-M   'P 1'
#
loop_
_entity.id
_entity.type
_entity.pdbx_description
1 polymer ?
#
loop_
_entity_poly.entity_id
_entity_poly.type
_entity_poly.pdbx_seq_one_letter_code
_entity_poly.pdbx_strand_id
1 'polypeptide(L)'
;MKQIANLYVLELRPKHETLTFKRVMTAVAAVLVLGVFGSVAMTLWANQTEINTQRMAHNLSQSQQQLIAKQAELRAAMNDAKVAQQIEQIELDLAQRQRLLQQMQNVTQTQAASFADVLDDLARADTDAIWLHRILISNGQLTLQGKTASASALPLWLASFSDYDTLSGRQFGVFELRDVNTSGVLDFTVGSLQHSSLLAQPRTNAGAAR
;
A
#
# COMPACT_ATOMS: atom_id res chain seq x y z
N MET A 1 -17.19 100.02 94.26
CA MET A 1 -17.13 98.67 93.64
C MET A 1 -17.59 98.82 92.19
N LYS A 2 -16.73 98.57 91.20
CA LYS A 2 -17.07 98.73 89.77
C LYS A 2 -17.55 97.39 89.21
N GLN A 3 -18.83 97.30 88.85
CA GLN A 3 -19.37 96.17 88.09
C GLN A 3 -19.07 96.37 86.61
N ILE A 4 -18.37 95.41 86.01
CA ILE A 4 -18.13 95.35 84.58
C ILE A 4 -19.38 94.73 83.97
N ALA A 5 -20.23 95.54 83.35
CA ALA A 5 -21.36 95.06 82.59
C ALA A 5 -20.83 94.27 81.38
N ASN A 6 -21.15 92.98 81.31
CA ASN A 6 -20.84 92.17 80.13
C ASN A 6 -21.73 92.64 78.97
N LEU A 7 -21.19 93.57 78.18
CA LEU A 7 -21.84 94.14 76.98
C LEU A 7 -21.73 93.20 75.76
N TYR A 8 -21.20 91.99 75.93
CA TYR A 8 -21.18 90.99 74.87
C TYR A 8 -22.54 90.30 74.81
N VAL A 9 -23.51 91.01 74.25
CA VAL A 9 -24.86 90.52 74.00
C VAL A 9 -24.81 89.42 72.93
N LEU A 10 -25.62 88.37 73.07
CA LEU A 10 -25.72 87.26 72.10
C LEU A 10 -26.00 87.74 70.65
N GLU A 11 -26.51 88.95 70.51
CA GLU A 11 -26.86 89.62 69.26
C GLU A 11 -25.65 90.19 68.49
N LEU A 12 -24.50 90.39 69.15
CA LEU A 12 -23.25 90.83 68.50
C LEU A 12 -22.43 89.69 67.89
N ARG A 13 -22.96 88.47 67.85
CA ARG A 13 -22.28 87.36 67.13
C ARG A 13 -22.31 87.67 65.63
N PRO A 14 -21.16 87.74 64.93
CA PRO A 14 -21.14 87.91 63.48
C PRO A 14 -21.89 86.74 62.86
N LYS A 15 -23.05 87.04 62.25
CA LYS A 15 -23.84 86.06 61.50
C LYS A 15 -23.03 85.68 60.26
N HIS A 16 -22.32 84.56 60.34
CA HIS A 16 -21.75 83.93 59.16
C HIS A 16 -22.91 83.41 58.31
N GLU A 17 -23.29 84.16 57.27
CA GLU A 17 -24.17 83.64 56.22
C GLU A 17 -23.45 82.48 55.52
N THR A 18 -23.77 81.26 55.95
CA THR A 18 -23.27 80.04 55.31
C THR A 18 -23.89 79.87 53.91
N LEU A 19 -25.07 80.46 53.68
CA LEU A 19 -25.87 80.42 52.46
C LEU A 19 -25.94 81.78 51.74
N THR A 20 -24.80 82.40 51.45
CA THR A 20 -24.77 83.53 50.50
C THR A 20 -25.07 83.04 49.08
N PHE A 21 -25.94 83.74 48.34
CA PHE A 21 -26.33 83.41 46.95
C PHE A 21 -25.15 83.03 46.05
N LYS A 22 -24.03 83.75 46.17
CA LYS A 22 -22.78 83.46 45.43
C LYS A 22 -22.23 82.06 45.71
N ARG A 23 -22.23 81.60 46.96
CA ARG A 23 -21.70 80.27 47.35
C ARG A 23 -22.57 79.14 46.81
N VAL A 24 -23.90 79.32 46.87
CA VAL A 24 -24.86 78.36 46.29
C VAL A 24 -24.67 78.27 44.78
N MET A 25 -24.56 79.41 44.09
CA MET A 25 -24.34 79.44 42.65
C MET A 25 -23.01 78.77 42.25
N THR A 26 -21.92 79.03 42.98
CA THR A 26 -20.63 78.35 42.72
C THR A 26 -20.68 76.86 42.99
N ALA A 27 -21.41 76.42 44.02
CA ALA A 27 -21.57 75.00 44.32
C ALA A 27 -22.38 74.29 43.23
N VAL A 28 -23.48 74.89 42.77
CA VAL A 28 -24.28 74.35 41.65
C VAL A 28 -23.44 74.29 40.38
N ALA A 29 -22.70 75.35 40.05
CA ALA A 29 -21.80 75.35 38.89
C ALA A 29 -20.72 74.26 38.99
N ALA A 30 -20.11 74.07 40.17
CA ALA A 30 -19.12 73.02 40.39
C ALA A 30 -19.73 71.61 40.22
N VAL A 31 -20.93 71.38 40.75
CA VAL A 31 -21.64 70.10 40.59
C VAL A 31 -21.98 69.83 39.13
N LEU A 32 -22.45 70.83 38.38
CA LEU A 32 -22.73 70.70 36.96
C LEU A 32 -21.46 70.37 36.16
N VAL A 33 -20.36 71.07 36.43
CA VAL A 33 -19.07 70.82 35.79
C VAL A 33 -18.61 69.38 36.09
N LEU A 34 -18.64 68.95 37.35
CA LEU A 34 -18.28 67.58 37.73
C LEU A 34 -19.21 66.53 37.09
N GLY A 35 -20.50 66.82 36.96
CA GLY A 35 -21.47 65.96 36.28
C GLY A 35 -21.15 65.79 34.79
N VAL A 36 -20.82 66.89 34.10
CA VAL A 36 -20.40 66.86 32.69
C VAL A 36 -19.09 66.10 32.52
N PHE A 37 -18.08 66.39 33.33
CA PHE A 37 -16.80 65.67 33.28
C PHE A 37 -16.96 64.17 33.59
N GLY A 38 -17.79 63.81 34.58
CA GLY A 38 -18.10 62.42 34.90
C GLY A 38 -18.82 61.71 33.75
N SER A 39 -19.78 62.37 33.11
CA SER A 39 -20.48 61.82 31.94
C SER A 39 -19.54 61.59 30.75
N VAL A 40 -18.68 62.56 30.44
CA VAL A 40 -17.68 62.43 29.36
C VAL A 40 -16.67 61.33 29.68
N ALA A 41 -16.21 61.23 30.93
CA ALA A 41 -15.30 60.15 31.32
C ALA A 41 -15.94 58.76 31.16
N MET A 42 -17.21 58.60 31.55
CA MET A 42 -17.96 57.35 31.38
C MET A 42 -18.16 56.98 29.92
N THR A 43 -18.50 57.93 29.04
CA THR A 43 -18.70 57.63 27.62
C THR A 43 -17.40 57.23 26.92
N LEU A 44 -16.29 57.88 27.26
CA LEU A 44 -14.97 57.50 26.75
C LEU A 44 -14.55 56.09 27.19
N TRP A 45 -14.80 55.74 28.45
CA TRP A 45 -14.52 54.40 28.97
C TRP A 45 -15.40 53.34 28.29
N ALA A 46 -16.71 53.59 28.18
CA ALA A 46 -17.65 52.67 27.54
C ALA A 46 -17.26 52.39 26.07
N ASN A 47 -16.94 53.43 25.31
CA ASN A 47 -16.52 53.31 23.91
C ASN A 47 -15.21 52.51 23.76
N GLN A 48 -14.26 52.66 24.69
CA GLN A 48 -13.01 51.91 24.65
C GLN A 48 -13.23 50.40 24.86
N THR A 49 -14.15 50.03 25.75
CA THR A 49 -14.55 48.63 25.95
C THR A 49 -15.19 48.04 24.70
N GLU A 50 -16.07 48.78 24.03
CA GLU A 50 -16.75 48.31 22.83
C GLU A 50 -15.78 48.14 21.64
N ILE A 51 -14.82 49.04 21.48
CA ILE A 51 -13.77 48.91 20.46
C ILE A 51 -12.91 47.67 20.74
N ASN A 52 -12.58 47.40 22.01
CA ASN A 52 -11.77 46.25 22.38
C ASN A 52 -12.51 44.92 22.12
N THR A 53 -13.81 44.85 22.43
CA THR A 53 -14.61 43.64 22.15
C THR A 53 -14.80 43.43 20.66
N GLN A 54 -15.04 44.49 19.88
CA GLN A 54 -15.13 44.41 18.42
C GLN A 54 -13.81 43.96 17.80
N ARG A 55 -12.66 44.49 18.26
CA ARG A 55 -11.33 44.05 17.81
C ARG A 55 -11.07 42.59 18.15
N MET A 56 -11.44 42.16 19.36
CA MET A 56 -11.28 40.77 19.79
C MET A 56 -12.16 39.83 18.97
N ALA A 57 -13.41 40.20 18.70
CA ALA A 57 -14.32 39.45 17.84
C ALA A 57 -13.79 39.36 16.40
N HIS A 58 -13.23 40.45 15.88
CA HIS A 58 -12.63 40.47 14.55
C HIS A 58 -11.35 39.62 14.46
N ASN A 59 -10.48 39.67 15.47
CA ASN A 59 -9.31 38.81 15.52
C ASN A 59 -9.69 37.33 15.64
N LEU A 60 -10.74 37.03 16.42
CA LEU A 60 -11.26 35.68 16.55
C LEU A 60 -11.85 35.19 15.22
N SER A 61 -12.62 36.02 14.51
CA SER A 61 -13.20 35.64 13.22
C SER A 61 -12.12 35.42 12.16
N GLN A 62 -11.09 36.27 12.11
CA GLN A 62 -9.94 36.06 11.23
C GLN A 62 -9.20 34.77 11.55
N SER A 63 -8.95 34.49 12.84
CA SER A 63 -8.29 33.25 13.25
C SER A 63 -9.11 32.02 12.88
N GLN A 64 -10.45 32.08 13.03
CA GLN A 64 -11.34 31.00 12.61
C GLN A 64 -11.31 30.81 11.09
N GLN A 65 -11.34 31.89 10.30
CA GLN A 65 -11.24 31.80 8.85
C GLN A 65 -9.92 31.18 8.39
N GLN A 66 -8.80 31.55 9.02
CA GLN A 66 -7.50 30.94 8.76
C GLN A 66 -7.48 29.45 9.11
N LEU A 67 -8.08 29.06 10.23
CA LEU A 67 -8.23 27.66 10.64
C LEU A 67 -9.03 26.86 9.62
N ILE A 68 -10.18 27.39 9.17
CA ILE A 68 -11.03 26.76 8.16
C ILE A 68 -10.27 26.60 6.84
N ALA A 69 -9.55 27.64 6.40
CA ALA A 69 -8.75 27.61 5.18
C ALA A 69 -7.64 26.55 5.25
N LYS A 70 -6.91 26.49 6.37
CA LYS A 70 -5.86 25.49 6.59
C LYS A 70 -6.42 24.08 6.67
N GLN A 71 -7.59 23.90 7.28
CA GLN A 71 -8.23 22.59 7.35
C GLN A 71 -8.78 22.14 5.99
N ALA A 72 -9.22 23.08 5.14
CA ALA A 72 -9.61 22.80 3.76
C ALA A 72 -8.41 22.42 2.89
N GLU A 73 -7.29 23.12 3.02
CA GLU A 73 -6.01 22.81 2.35
C GLU A 73 -5.51 21.42 2.72
N LEU A 74 -5.55 21.07 4.01
CA LEU A 74 -5.17 19.74 4.49
C LEU A 74 -6.11 18.65 3.95
N ARG A 75 -7.43 18.86 3.96
CA ARG A 75 -8.39 17.91 3.40
C ARG A 75 -8.19 17.72 1.89
N ALA A 76 -7.88 18.78 1.15
CA ALA A 76 -7.58 18.69 -0.27
C ALA A 76 -6.29 17.90 -0.55
N ALA A 77 -5.25 18.09 0.27
CA ALA A 77 -4.00 17.33 0.16
C ALA A 77 -4.16 15.85 0.53
N MET A 78 -4.94 15.52 1.57
CA MET A 78 -5.18 14.13 1.99
C MET A 78 -6.12 13.39 1.04
N ASN A 79 -7.08 14.08 0.44
CA ASN A 79 -8.02 13.50 -0.53
C ASN A 79 -7.55 13.69 -1.98
N ASP A 80 -6.24 13.82 -2.23
CA ASP A 80 -5.76 13.82 -3.60
C ASP A 80 -5.96 12.42 -4.20
N ALA A 81 -7.12 12.25 -4.84
CA ALA A 81 -7.54 11.01 -5.47
C ALA A 81 -6.50 10.52 -6.49
N LYS A 82 -5.64 11.41 -7.02
CA LYS A 82 -4.55 11.01 -7.91
C LYS A 82 -3.47 10.23 -7.17
N VAL A 83 -3.13 10.60 -5.94
CA VAL A 83 -2.13 9.89 -5.14
C VAL A 83 -2.66 8.53 -4.73
N ALA A 84 -3.91 8.44 -4.29
CA ALA A 84 -4.54 7.16 -3.98
C ALA A 84 -4.62 6.23 -5.20
N GLN A 85 -5.01 6.75 -6.36
CA GLN A 85 -5.02 5.98 -7.62
C GLN A 85 -3.62 5.55 -8.06
N GLN A 86 -2.60 6.38 -7.87
CA GLN A 86 -1.21 6.02 -8.17
C GLN A 86 -0.71 4.89 -7.28
N ILE A 87 -1.03 4.94 -5.98
CA ILE A 87 -0.69 3.87 -5.03
C ILE A 87 -1.36 2.56 -5.48
N GLU A 88 -2.66 2.58 -5.76
CA GLU A 88 -3.40 1.40 -6.21
C GLU A 88 -2.82 0.81 -7.51
N GLN A 89 -2.46 1.66 -8.48
CA GLN A 89 -1.82 1.22 -9.73
C GLN A 89 -0.45 0.56 -9.49
N ILE A 90 0.37 1.14 -8.62
CA ILE A 90 1.69 0.62 -8.27
C ILE A 90 1.55 -0.72 -7.53
N GLU A 91 0.60 -0.83 -6.60
CA GLU A 91 0.33 -2.07 -5.87
C GLU A 91 -0.15 -3.20 -6.81
N LEU A 92 -1.02 -2.86 -7.78
CA LEU A 92 -1.47 -3.82 -8.79
C LEU A 92 -0.31 -4.32 -9.68
N ASP A 93 0.55 -3.42 -10.15
CA ASP A 93 1.73 -3.77 -10.95
C ASP A 93 2.71 -4.64 -10.14
N LEU A 94 2.96 -4.27 -8.88
CA LEU A 94 3.81 -5.06 -7.98
C LEU A 94 3.25 -6.48 -7.80
N ALA A 95 1.95 -6.61 -7.54
CA ALA A 95 1.30 -7.91 -7.35
C ALA A 95 1.33 -8.77 -8.62
N GLN A 96 1.20 -8.17 -9.80
CA GLN A 96 1.34 -8.88 -11.07
C GLN A 96 2.77 -9.41 -11.27
N ARG A 97 3.79 -8.56 -11.03
CA ARG A 97 5.19 -8.94 -11.16
C ARG A 97 5.59 -10.04 -10.17
N GLN A 98 5.12 -9.96 -8.93
CA GLN A 98 5.36 -11.00 -7.91
C GLN A 98 4.76 -12.35 -8.30
N ARG A 99 3.51 -12.37 -8.81
CA ARG A 99 2.88 -13.61 -9.30
C ARG A 99 3.68 -14.25 -10.44
N LEU A 100 4.17 -13.45 -11.38
CA LEU A 100 5.01 -13.95 -12.46
C LEU A 100 6.31 -14.56 -11.93
N LEU A 101 7.01 -13.86 -11.03
CA LEU A 101 8.24 -14.37 -10.40
C LEU A 101 8.00 -15.67 -9.63
N GLN A 102 6.88 -15.78 -8.93
CA GLN A 102 6.53 -16.99 -8.18
C GLN A 102 6.25 -18.18 -9.11
N GLN A 103 5.55 -17.95 -10.22
CA GLN A 103 5.32 -18.98 -11.23
C GLN A 103 6.63 -19.46 -11.87
N MET A 104 7.54 -18.54 -12.21
CA MET A 104 8.84 -18.91 -12.79
C MET A 104 9.71 -19.70 -11.80
N GLN A 105 9.71 -19.33 -10.53
CA GLN A 105 10.45 -20.06 -9.49
C GLN A 105 9.88 -21.46 -9.26
N ASN A 106 8.55 -21.60 -9.17
CA ASN A 106 7.90 -22.89 -8.99
C ASN A 106 8.16 -23.85 -10.16
N VAL A 107 8.14 -23.35 -11.40
CA VAL A 107 8.47 -24.15 -12.58
C VAL A 107 9.94 -24.57 -12.58
N THR A 108 10.86 -23.67 -12.23
CA THR A 108 12.30 -23.95 -12.31
C THR A 108 12.77 -24.92 -11.21
N GLN A 109 12.35 -24.70 -9.96
CA GLN A 109 12.81 -25.47 -8.81
C GLN A 109 12.26 -26.90 -8.83
N THR A 110 10.96 -27.05 -9.10
CA THR A 110 10.28 -28.37 -9.13
C THR A 110 10.82 -29.23 -10.27
N GLN A 111 11.11 -28.63 -11.41
CA GLN A 111 11.53 -29.35 -12.60
C GLN A 111 12.99 -29.83 -12.51
N ALA A 112 13.90 -29.00 -11.96
CA ALA A 112 15.30 -29.37 -11.81
C ALA A 112 15.54 -30.56 -10.86
N ALA A 113 14.88 -30.56 -9.68
CA ALA A 113 14.98 -31.69 -8.74
C ALA A 113 14.39 -32.97 -9.35
N SER A 114 13.22 -32.86 -9.98
CA SER A 114 12.55 -34.00 -10.60
C SER A 114 13.34 -34.64 -11.75
N PHE A 115 14.14 -33.89 -12.52
CA PHE A 115 14.93 -34.47 -13.61
C PHE A 115 16.10 -35.32 -13.11
N ALA A 116 16.79 -34.86 -12.07
CA ALA A 116 17.93 -35.59 -11.51
C ALA A 116 17.49 -36.95 -10.97
N ASP A 117 16.39 -36.97 -10.21
CA ASP A 117 15.86 -38.20 -9.62
C ASP A 117 15.38 -39.21 -10.69
N VAL A 118 14.72 -38.71 -11.76
CA VAL A 118 14.29 -39.56 -12.89
C VAL A 118 15.48 -40.17 -13.64
N LEU A 119 16.55 -39.42 -13.82
CA LEU A 119 17.76 -39.93 -14.49
C LEU A 119 18.51 -40.92 -13.60
N ASP A 120 18.52 -40.73 -12.28
CA ASP A 120 19.12 -41.68 -11.33
C ASP A 120 18.36 -43.01 -11.33
N ASP A 121 17.02 -42.97 -11.24
CA ASP A 121 16.19 -44.17 -11.32
C ASP A 121 16.36 -44.89 -12.67
N LEU A 122 16.45 -44.15 -13.78
CA LEU A 122 16.68 -44.73 -15.10
C LEU A 122 18.06 -45.38 -15.22
N ALA A 123 19.08 -44.80 -14.58
CA ALA A 123 20.43 -45.39 -14.53
C ALA A 123 20.47 -46.65 -13.66
N ARG A 124 19.63 -46.73 -12.62
CA ARG A 124 19.47 -47.94 -11.78
C ARG A 124 18.71 -49.04 -12.49
N ALA A 125 17.74 -48.68 -13.34
CA ALA A 125 16.98 -49.60 -14.19
C ALA A 125 17.78 -50.10 -15.42
N ASP A 126 19.10 -50.16 -15.35
CA ASP A 126 19.95 -50.59 -16.47
C ASP A 126 19.69 -52.07 -16.85
N THR A 127 19.85 -52.42 -18.12
CA THR A 127 19.66 -53.79 -18.62
C THR A 127 20.52 -54.02 -19.86
N ASP A 128 21.26 -55.14 -19.90
CA ASP A 128 22.22 -55.48 -20.98
C ASP A 128 21.63 -55.50 -22.41
N ALA A 129 20.31 -55.64 -22.53
CA ALA A 129 19.61 -55.74 -23.81
C ALA A 129 19.16 -54.40 -24.40
N ILE A 130 19.29 -53.29 -23.65
CA ILE A 130 18.69 -51.98 -24.00
C ILE A 130 19.75 -50.88 -23.94
N TRP A 131 19.84 -50.11 -25.03
CA TRP A 131 20.73 -48.95 -25.09
C TRP A 131 19.93 -47.69 -25.36
N LEU A 132 19.97 -46.75 -24.41
CA LEU A 132 19.32 -45.45 -24.56
C LEU A 132 20.27 -44.44 -25.21
N HIS A 133 19.74 -43.65 -26.14
CA HIS A 133 20.50 -42.55 -26.76
C HIS A 133 19.74 -41.22 -26.73
N ARG A 134 18.44 -41.23 -26.45
CA ARG A 134 17.67 -39.99 -26.26
C ARG A 134 16.62 -40.17 -25.17
N ILE A 135 16.65 -39.26 -24.21
CA ILE A 135 15.68 -39.15 -23.12
C ILE A 135 15.07 -37.76 -23.25
N LEU A 136 13.74 -37.68 -23.39
CA LEU A 136 13.01 -36.41 -23.35
C LEU A 136 12.07 -36.41 -22.16
N ILE A 137 12.13 -35.35 -21.37
CA ILE A 137 11.24 -35.12 -20.24
C ILE A 137 10.56 -33.76 -20.44
N SER A 138 9.23 -33.75 -20.54
CA SER A 138 8.45 -32.52 -20.73
C SER A 138 7.10 -32.62 -20.03
N ASN A 139 6.74 -31.62 -19.22
CA ASN A 139 5.47 -31.56 -18.49
C ASN A 139 5.11 -32.85 -17.73
N GLY A 140 6.09 -33.50 -17.09
CA GLY A 140 5.92 -34.77 -16.38
C GLY A 140 5.83 -36.02 -17.28
N GLN A 141 5.86 -35.86 -18.60
CA GLN A 141 5.88 -36.95 -19.56
C GLN A 141 7.31 -37.35 -19.90
N LEU A 142 7.54 -38.67 -20.02
CA LEU A 142 8.84 -39.26 -20.34
C LEU A 142 8.75 -39.94 -21.71
N THR A 143 9.71 -39.66 -22.59
CA THR A 143 9.90 -40.36 -23.86
C THR A 143 11.33 -40.86 -23.95
N LEU A 144 11.47 -42.15 -24.24
CA LEU A 144 12.75 -42.86 -24.29
C LEU A 144 12.93 -43.40 -25.71
N GLN A 145 14.10 -43.13 -26.28
CA GLN A 145 14.52 -43.69 -27.56
C GLN A 145 15.85 -44.40 -27.41
N GLY A 146 15.93 -45.55 -28.05
CA GLY A 146 17.07 -46.42 -27.91
C GLY A 146 17.05 -47.56 -28.91
N LYS A 147 17.93 -48.52 -28.64
CA LYS A 147 18.08 -49.75 -29.39
C LYS A 147 17.89 -50.94 -28.48
N THR A 148 17.34 -52.02 -29.01
CA THR A 148 17.26 -53.30 -28.31
C THR A 148 17.67 -54.45 -29.22
N ALA A 149 18.37 -55.44 -28.63
CA ALA A 149 18.70 -56.69 -29.31
C ALA A 149 17.53 -57.69 -29.27
N SER A 150 16.51 -57.44 -28.45
CA SER A 150 15.35 -58.32 -28.31
C SER A 150 14.05 -57.52 -28.12
N ALA A 151 13.07 -57.78 -28.98
CA ALA A 151 11.73 -57.18 -28.86
C ALA A 151 11.04 -57.57 -27.53
N SER A 152 11.36 -58.73 -26.95
CA SER A 152 10.77 -59.17 -25.68
C SER A 152 11.42 -58.55 -24.44
N ALA A 153 12.64 -58.01 -24.57
CA ALA A 153 13.33 -57.35 -23.45
C ALA A 153 12.69 -56.00 -23.09
N LEU A 154 12.10 -55.30 -24.08
CA LEU A 154 11.54 -53.98 -23.89
C LEU A 154 10.32 -53.96 -22.95
N PRO A 155 9.29 -54.83 -23.11
CA PRO A 155 8.18 -54.90 -22.15
C PRO A 155 8.63 -55.30 -20.73
N LEU A 156 9.61 -56.18 -20.61
CA LEU A 156 10.15 -56.63 -19.32
C LEU A 156 10.86 -55.48 -18.59
N TRP A 157 11.65 -54.71 -19.32
CA TRP A 157 12.32 -53.53 -18.80
C TRP A 157 11.32 -52.46 -18.34
N LEU A 158 10.29 -52.18 -19.14
CA LEU A 158 9.25 -51.23 -18.74
C LEU A 158 8.41 -51.72 -17.56
N ALA A 159 8.25 -53.04 -17.39
CA ALA A 159 7.61 -53.60 -16.21
C ALA A 159 8.43 -53.32 -14.94
N SER A 160 9.76 -53.29 -15.02
CA SER A 160 10.63 -52.97 -13.87
C SER A 160 10.48 -51.52 -13.37
N PHE A 161 9.87 -50.63 -14.17
CA PHE A 161 9.67 -49.22 -13.77
C PHE A 161 8.70 -49.08 -12.60
N SER A 162 7.89 -50.10 -12.29
CA SER A 162 7.03 -50.10 -11.10
C SER A 162 7.82 -50.05 -9.79
N ASP A 163 9.08 -50.47 -9.81
CA ASP A 163 9.90 -50.61 -8.61
C ASP A 163 10.64 -49.32 -8.23
N TYR A 164 10.54 -48.28 -9.07
CA TYR A 164 11.22 -46.99 -8.90
C TYR A 164 10.21 -45.88 -8.65
N ASP A 165 10.41 -45.10 -7.59
CA ASP A 165 9.45 -44.10 -7.14
C ASP A 165 9.13 -43.06 -8.24
N THR A 166 10.13 -42.59 -9.00
CA THR A 166 9.91 -41.54 -10.00
C THR A 166 9.40 -42.04 -11.35
N LEU A 167 9.54 -43.35 -11.62
CA LEU A 167 9.10 -44.00 -12.86
C LEU A 167 7.74 -44.70 -12.69
N SER A 168 7.39 -45.08 -11.45
CA SER A 168 6.12 -45.70 -11.09
C SER A 168 4.94 -44.78 -11.43
N GLY A 169 3.88 -45.35 -12.03
CA GLY A 169 2.67 -44.60 -12.41
C GLY A 169 2.74 -43.81 -13.73
N ARG A 170 3.90 -43.79 -14.43
CA ARG A 170 3.99 -43.20 -15.77
C ARG A 170 3.35 -44.14 -16.80
N GLN A 171 2.43 -43.61 -17.61
CA GLN A 171 1.77 -44.37 -18.66
C GLN A 171 2.51 -44.20 -19.98
N PHE A 172 3.14 -45.28 -20.44
CA PHE A 172 3.65 -45.39 -21.80
C PHE A 172 2.55 -45.98 -22.68
N GLY A 173 2.14 -45.25 -23.72
CA GLY A 173 1.07 -45.69 -24.61
C GLY A 173 1.39 -45.54 -26.09
N VAL A 174 2.56 -44.99 -26.43
CA VAL A 174 3.09 -45.02 -27.80
C VAL A 174 4.31 -45.92 -27.82
N PHE A 175 4.27 -46.92 -28.69
CA PHE A 175 5.33 -47.89 -28.91
C PHE A 175 5.59 -47.99 -30.40
N GLU A 176 6.79 -47.63 -30.81
CA GLU A 176 7.26 -47.85 -32.17
C GLU A 176 8.53 -48.69 -32.13
N LEU A 177 8.52 -49.82 -32.85
CA LEU A 177 9.71 -50.60 -33.14
C LEU A 177 9.97 -50.52 -34.65
N ARG A 178 11.20 -50.18 -35.01
CA ARG A 178 11.65 -50.13 -36.41
C ARG A 178 12.90 -50.99 -36.53
N ASP A 179 12.91 -51.87 -37.52
CA ASP A 179 14.11 -52.59 -37.92
C ASP A 179 14.91 -51.67 -38.87
N VAL A 180 16.07 -51.21 -38.41
CA VAL A 180 16.88 -50.21 -39.11
C VAL A 180 18.10 -50.82 -39.78
N ASN A 181 18.42 -52.10 -39.50
CA ASN A 181 19.54 -52.79 -40.12
C ASN A 181 19.38 -54.31 -40.06
N THR A 182 19.88 -55.00 -41.09
CA THR A 182 19.97 -56.48 -41.21
C THR A 182 20.87 -57.15 -40.15
N SER A 183 21.21 -56.43 -39.07
CA SER A 183 22.08 -56.82 -37.96
C SER A 183 21.30 -57.37 -36.75
N GLY A 184 19.97 -57.41 -36.79
CA GLY A 184 19.13 -57.90 -35.69
C GLY A 184 18.98 -56.93 -34.52
N VAL A 185 19.24 -55.63 -34.74
CA VAL A 185 19.07 -54.57 -33.74
C VAL A 185 17.87 -53.71 -34.10
N LEU A 186 16.95 -53.54 -33.16
CA LEU A 186 15.70 -52.83 -33.34
C LEU A 186 15.80 -51.44 -32.70
N ASP A 187 15.46 -50.40 -33.46
CA ASP A 187 15.28 -49.06 -32.90
C ASP A 187 13.89 -49.00 -32.26
N PHE A 188 13.82 -48.56 -31.00
CA PHE A 188 12.56 -48.37 -30.32
C PHE A 188 12.34 -46.91 -29.93
N THR A 189 11.08 -46.52 -29.92
CA THR A 189 10.63 -45.33 -29.22
C THR A 189 9.44 -45.69 -28.34
N VAL A 190 9.54 -45.33 -27.07
CA VAL A 190 8.46 -45.47 -26.09
C VAL A 190 8.17 -44.12 -25.45
N GLY A 191 6.89 -43.75 -25.39
CA GLY A 191 6.48 -42.47 -24.84
C GLY A 191 5.04 -42.46 -24.35
N SER A 192 4.70 -41.40 -23.63
CA SER A 192 3.33 -41.13 -23.21
C SER A 192 2.42 -40.79 -24.39
N LEU A 193 1.13 -41.15 -24.28
CA LEU A 193 0.07 -40.88 -25.27
C LEU A 193 -0.01 -39.41 -25.69
N GLN A 194 0.36 -38.49 -24.79
CA GLN A 194 0.29 -37.04 -25.03
C GLN A 194 1.44 -36.52 -25.92
N HIS A 195 2.47 -37.33 -26.19
CA HIS A 195 3.66 -36.95 -26.98
C HIS A 195 3.70 -37.58 -28.39
N SER A 196 2.61 -38.24 -28.81
CA SER A 196 2.45 -38.89 -30.12
C SER A 196 2.69 -37.96 -31.31
N SER A 197 2.53 -36.65 -31.15
CA SER A 197 2.71 -35.64 -32.21
C SER A 197 4.16 -35.43 -32.66
N LEU A 198 5.17 -35.92 -31.93
CA LEU A 198 6.58 -35.80 -32.33
C LEU A 198 7.14 -37.01 -33.10
N LEU A 199 6.43 -38.14 -33.11
CA LEU A 199 6.89 -39.38 -33.77
C LEU A 199 6.45 -39.46 -35.23
N ALA A 200 5.52 -38.60 -35.64
CA ALA A 200 4.95 -38.56 -36.97
C ALA A 200 5.78 -37.79 -38.02
N GLN A 201 7.01 -37.35 -37.73
CA GLN A 201 7.86 -36.71 -38.74
C GLN A 201 8.66 -37.77 -39.53
N PRO A 202 8.34 -38.03 -40.81
CA PRO A 202 9.20 -38.83 -41.66
C PRO A 202 10.47 -38.03 -41.88
N ARG A 203 11.63 -38.68 -41.80
CA ARG A 203 12.86 -38.13 -42.39
C ARG A 203 12.64 -38.02 -43.90
N THR A 204 12.17 -36.87 -44.37
CA THR A 204 12.18 -36.51 -45.78
C THR A 204 13.62 -36.27 -46.19
N ASN A 205 14.31 -37.35 -46.54
CA ASN A 205 15.46 -37.28 -47.41
C ASN A 205 14.99 -36.75 -48.76
N ALA A 206 15.32 -35.50 -49.06
CA ALA A 206 15.36 -34.98 -50.42
C ALA A 206 16.57 -34.07 -50.57
N GLY A 207 17.76 -34.67 -50.48
CA GLY A 207 18.88 -34.24 -51.29
C GLY A 207 18.72 -34.84 -52.69
N ALA A 208 18.30 -34.02 -53.64
CA ALA A 208 18.48 -34.21 -55.08
C ALA A 208 18.36 -32.81 -55.70
N ALA A 209 19.48 -32.14 -55.94
CA ALA A 209 20.26 -32.23 -57.17
C ALA A 209 19.59 -31.49 -58.35
N ARG A 210 20.20 -30.34 -58.66
CA ARG A 210 20.13 -29.52 -59.88
C ARG A 210 18.99 -28.51 -59.98
#